data_AF-A0A6L9QDA8-F1
#
_entry.id   AF-A0A6L9QDA8-F1
#
_cell.length_a   1.000
_cell.length_b   1.000
_cell.length_c   1.000
_cell.angle_alpha   90.00
_cell.angle_beta   90.00
_cell.angle_gamma   90.00
#
_symmetry.space_group_name_H-M   'P 1'
#
loop_
_entity.id
_entity.type
_entity.pdbx_description
1 polymer ?
#
loop_
_entity_poly.entity_id
_entity_poly.type
_entity_poly.pdbx_seq_one_letter_code
_entity_poly.pdbx_strand_id
1 'polypeptide(L)'
;MSREVRRVPVDFDWPLKKVWHGYLTSERLRGQPCPDCRNGYSPRAEELFDLWYGRRPFDPASTGSTRLRPDTPAVREFAERNVARSPEYYGTGEHAIVREAQRLADLWNGMWLHHITQDDVDALVNASRLMDFTHTWSRETGWVKTDPPVTPTAAQVNEWSLRGLGHDSINASVVIRARCEREGVDHTCPRCEGHASIEVYPGQRADAEAWEPTAPPTGDGWQLWETVSEGSPITPVFTSPDALARHMTDQLGFTWSAARQLVKDGFTLGTFIGVGASLLDSAKDADVVAALGDDGEVFTDDDLAAAVSEAALGEQP
;
A
#
# COMPACT_ATOMS: atom_id res chain seq x y z
N MET A 1 9.60 -4.71 4.94
CA MET A 1 9.78 -3.25 5.13
C MET A 1 11.23 -2.90 4.84
N SER A 2 11.49 -1.93 3.97
CA SER A 2 12.84 -1.56 3.55
C SER A 2 13.71 -1.06 4.70
N ARG A 3 15.01 -1.39 4.62
CA ARG A 3 16.03 -1.03 5.62
C ARG A 3 17.26 -0.47 4.91
N GLU A 4 17.96 0.42 5.61
CA GLU A 4 19.15 1.08 5.10
C GLU A 4 20.23 1.13 6.18
N VAL A 5 21.47 0.86 5.82
CA VAL A 5 22.63 1.02 6.70
C VAL A 5 23.23 2.40 6.44
N ARG A 6 23.27 3.22 7.48
CA ARG A 6 23.80 4.57 7.43
C ARG A 6 25.09 4.69 8.23
N ARG A 7 25.94 5.60 7.75
CA ARG A 7 27.20 5.96 8.39
C ARG A 7 27.01 7.26 9.17
N VAL A 8 27.12 7.20 10.49
CA VAL A 8 26.87 8.33 11.42
C VAL A 8 28.01 8.48 12.42
N PRO A 9 28.20 9.62 13.09
CA PRO A 9 29.21 9.75 14.15
C PRO A 9 29.07 8.63 15.19
N VAL A 10 30.20 8.13 15.70
CA VAL A 10 30.20 7.02 16.68
C VAL A 10 29.46 7.40 17.98
N ASP A 11 29.46 8.69 18.30
CA ASP A 11 28.76 9.33 19.41
C ASP A 11 27.38 9.90 19.03
N PHE A 12 26.86 9.56 17.84
CA PHE A 12 25.54 10.01 17.40
C PHE A 12 24.45 9.43 18.30
N ASP A 13 23.89 10.28 19.14
CA ASP A 13 22.87 9.96 20.12
C ASP A 13 21.50 10.48 19.66
N TRP A 14 20.82 9.68 18.82
CA TRP A 14 19.44 9.91 18.44
C TRP A 14 18.54 8.81 18.99
N PRO A 15 17.36 9.13 19.57
CA PRO A 15 16.47 8.10 20.12
C PRO A 15 16.05 7.06 19.09
N LEU A 16 16.13 5.78 19.46
CA LEU A 16 15.70 4.68 18.60
C LEU A 16 14.21 4.78 18.30
N LYS A 17 13.84 4.40 17.06
CA LYS A 17 12.45 4.41 16.57
C LYS A 17 11.81 5.81 16.63
N LYS A 18 12.63 6.86 16.61
CA LYS A 18 12.19 8.26 16.45
C LYS A 18 12.71 8.79 15.12
N VAL A 19 11.81 9.39 14.37
CA VAL A 19 12.10 10.03 13.09
C VAL A 19 13.18 11.08 13.27
N TRP A 20 14.17 11.09 12.38
CA TRP A 20 15.17 12.15 12.36
C TRP A 20 14.53 13.51 12.08
N HIS A 21 14.81 14.52 12.91
CA HIS A 21 14.16 15.82 12.79
C HIS A 21 14.43 16.52 11.44
N GLY A 22 15.56 16.22 10.77
CA GLY A 22 15.85 16.74 9.44
C GLY A 22 14.92 16.20 8.35
N TYR A 23 14.13 15.15 8.64
CA TYR A 23 13.05 14.63 7.79
C TYR A 23 11.69 15.20 8.14
N LEU A 24 11.58 15.96 9.25
CA LEU A 24 10.34 16.60 9.64
C LEU A 24 10.30 18.01 9.06
N THR A 25 9.32 18.26 8.21
CA THR A 25 9.00 19.61 7.75
C THR A 25 8.64 20.49 8.96
N SER A 26 9.23 21.69 9.03
CA SER A 26 9.00 22.58 10.16
C SER A 26 7.52 23.00 10.30
N GLU A 27 7.03 23.18 11.54
CA GLU A 27 5.66 23.66 11.82
C GLU A 27 5.34 24.98 11.11
N ARG A 28 6.34 25.84 10.90
CA ARG A 28 6.18 27.11 10.15
C ARG A 28 5.69 26.87 8.72
N LEU A 29 6.02 25.74 8.11
CA LEU A 29 5.63 25.42 6.73
C LEU A 29 4.26 24.75 6.65
N ARG A 30 3.63 24.42 7.79
CA ARG A 30 2.30 23.82 7.82
C ARG A 30 1.23 24.91 7.75
N GLY A 31 0.38 24.84 6.73
CA GLY A 31 -0.80 25.69 6.62
C GLY A 31 -1.82 25.38 7.72
N GLN A 32 -2.73 26.32 7.97
CA GLN A 32 -3.88 26.06 8.84
C GLN A 32 -4.91 25.19 8.11
N PRO A 33 -5.56 24.21 8.77
CA PRO A 33 -6.64 23.46 8.15
C PRO A 33 -7.71 24.39 7.57
N CYS A 34 -8.18 24.09 6.37
CA CYS A 34 -9.28 24.85 5.77
C CYS A 34 -10.55 24.68 6.62
N PRO A 35 -11.20 25.75 7.06
CA PRO A 35 -12.43 25.64 7.87
C PRO A 35 -13.65 25.22 7.03
N ASP A 36 -13.57 25.27 5.70
CA ASP A 36 -14.71 25.05 4.80
C ASP A 36 -14.70 23.65 4.17
N CYS A 37 -13.61 22.89 4.29
CA CYS A 37 -13.49 21.54 3.69
C CYS A 37 -12.52 20.67 4.47
N ARG A 38 -12.65 19.34 4.33
CA ARG A 38 -11.74 18.37 4.99
C ARG A 38 -10.55 18.01 4.11
N ASN A 39 -10.79 17.79 2.82
CA ASN A 39 -9.83 17.18 1.90
C ASN A 39 -9.55 18.05 0.66
N GLY A 40 -9.91 19.34 0.71
CA GLY A 40 -9.78 20.24 -0.44
C GLY A 40 -10.92 20.15 -1.44
N TYR A 41 -11.91 19.28 -1.23
CA TYR A 41 -13.06 19.16 -2.12
C TYR A 41 -14.07 20.30 -1.97
N SER A 42 -14.74 20.63 -3.08
CA SER A 42 -15.97 21.42 -3.05
C SER A 42 -17.05 20.66 -2.26
N PRO A 43 -18.12 21.33 -1.78
CA PRO A 43 -19.22 20.64 -1.10
C PRO A 43 -19.74 19.44 -1.89
N ARG A 44 -19.94 19.61 -3.21
CA ARG A 44 -20.43 18.54 -4.09
C ARG A 44 -19.44 17.38 -4.24
N ALA A 45 -18.15 17.68 -4.42
CA ALA A 45 -17.13 16.63 -4.51
C ALA A 45 -16.98 15.85 -3.19
N GLU A 46 -17.15 16.52 -2.03
CA GLU A 46 -17.18 15.83 -0.73
C GLU A 46 -18.40 14.91 -0.60
N GLU A 47 -19.58 15.31 -1.10
CA GLU A 47 -20.74 14.40 -1.12
C GLU A 47 -20.48 13.16 -1.96
N LEU A 48 -19.88 13.33 -3.14
CA LEU A 48 -19.54 12.25 -4.04
C LEU A 48 -18.48 11.32 -3.45
N PHE A 49 -17.49 11.88 -2.73
CA PHE A 49 -16.50 11.12 -1.97
C PHE A 49 -17.14 10.30 -0.83
N ASP A 50 -18.12 10.88 -0.13
CA ASP A 50 -18.85 10.16 0.91
C ASP A 50 -19.74 9.05 0.32
N LEU A 51 -20.35 9.24 -0.86
CA LEU A 51 -21.07 8.19 -1.59
C LEU A 51 -20.13 7.09 -2.09
N TRP A 52 -18.94 7.46 -2.58
CA TRP A 52 -17.92 6.51 -3.04
C TRP A 52 -17.64 5.43 -2.01
N TYR A 53 -17.34 5.84 -0.78
CA TYR A 53 -17.00 4.95 0.34
C TYR A 53 -18.18 4.55 1.24
N GLY A 54 -19.42 4.85 0.84
CA GLY A 54 -20.62 4.51 1.61
C GLY A 54 -20.73 5.18 2.98
N ARG A 55 -20.08 6.33 3.15
CA ARG A 55 -20.27 7.23 4.29
C ARG A 55 -21.61 7.98 4.22
N ARG A 56 -22.24 7.94 3.05
CA ARG A 56 -23.61 8.41 2.81
C ARG A 56 -24.45 7.32 2.16
N PRO A 57 -25.78 7.28 2.41
CA PRO A 57 -26.67 6.35 1.75
C PRO A 57 -26.57 6.46 0.23
N PHE A 58 -26.33 5.33 -0.43
CA PHE A 58 -26.23 5.21 -1.87
C PHE A 58 -27.20 4.13 -2.37
N ASP A 59 -27.81 4.37 -3.53
CA ASP A 59 -28.68 3.41 -4.21
C ASP A 59 -28.04 3.02 -5.55
N PRO A 60 -27.69 1.74 -5.77
CA PRO A 60 -27.15 1.25 -7.04
C PRO A 60 -28.02 1.60 -8.26
N ALA A 61 -29.34 1.71 -8.08
CA ALA A 61 -30.24 2.07 -9.17
C ALA A 61 -29.97 3.49 -9.71
N SER A 62 -29.40 4.39 -8.89
CA SER A 62 -29.04 5.75 -9.29
C SER A 62 -27.94 5.81 -10.36
N THR A 63 -27.18 4.72 -10.53
CA THR A 63 -26.16 4.57 -11.58
C THR A 63 -26.57 3.55 -12.65
N GLY A 64 -27.81 3.05 -12.59
CA GLY A 64 -28.29 1.97 -13.46
C GLY A 64 -27.71 0.59 -13.11
N SER A 65 -27.03 0.47 -11.97
CA SER A 65 -26.47 -0.81 -11.51
C SER A 65 -27.53 -1.69 -10.85
N THR A 66 -27.41 -2.99 -11.05
CA THR A 66 -28.23 -3.98 -10.33
C THR A 66 -27.70 -4.17 -8.91
N ARG A 67 -28.61 -4.25 -7.94
CA ARG A 67 -28.27 -4.57 -6.55
C ARG A 67 -27.60 -5.94 -6.45
N LEU A 68 -26.46 -6.00 -5.76
CA LEU A 68 -25.77 -7.24 -5.43
C LEU A 68 -26.61 -8.09 -4.46
N ARG A 69 -26.49 -9.40 -4.61
CA ARG A 69 -27.21 -10.39 -3.80
C ARG A 69 -26.21 -11.40 -3.21
N PRO A 70 -26.58 -12.14 -2.15
CA PRO A 70 -25.71 -13.18 -1.59
C PRO A 70 -25.31 -14.27 -2.60
N ASP A 71 -26.15 -14.51 -3.60
CA ASP A 71 -25.93 -15.47 -4.68
C ASP A 71 -25.20 -14.87 -5.89
N THR A 72 -24.84 -13.58 -5.85
CA THR A 72 -23.97 -13.00 -6.88
C THR A 72 -22.60 -13.70 -6.84
N PRO A 73 -22.10 -14.26 -7.96
CA PRO A 73 -20.92 -15.14 -7.94
C PRO A 73 -19.70 -14.55 -7.24
N ALA A 74 -19.33 -13.29 -7.56
CA ALA A 74 -18.18 -12.63 -6.95
C ALA A 74 -18.38 -12.34 -5.44
N VAL A 75 -19.61 -12.08 -4.99
CA VAL A 75 -19.93 -11.91 -3.57
C VAL A 75 -19.76 -13.22 -2.82
N ARG A 76 -20.29 -14.30 -3.39
CA ARG A 76 -20.20 -15.64 -2.81
C ARG A 76 -18.74 -16.11 -2.72
N GLU A 77 -17.98 -15.94 -3.79
CA GLU A 77 -16.55 -16.30 -3.85
C GLU A 77 -15.74 -15.58 -2.75
N PHE A 78 -16.00 -14.28 -2.55
CA PHE A 78 -15.33 -13.51 -1.49
C PHE A 78 -15.73 -14.00 -0.10
N ALA A 79 -17.02 -14.28 0.11
CA ALA A 79 -17.52 -14.81 1.38
C ALA A 79 -16.90 -16.17 1.73
N GLU A 80 -16.83 -17.08 0.75
CA GLU A 80 -16.18 -18.38 0.89
C GLU A 80 -14.71 -18.22 1.31
N ARG A 81 -13.99 -17.29 0.67
CA ARG A 81 -12.60 -16.98 1.03
C ARG A 81 -12.45 -16.43 2.45
N ASN A 82 -13.33 -15.52 2.87
CA ASN A 82 -13.29 -14.96 4.23
C ASN A 82 -13.52 -16.04 5.28
N VAL A 83 -14.55 -16.87 5.07
CA VAL A 83 -14.91 -17.98 5.97
C VAL A 83 -13.78 -19.01 6.05
N ALA A 84 -13.17 -19.36 4.92
CA ALA A 84 -12.06 -20.32 4.89
C ALA A 84 -10.80 -19.79 5.59
N ARG A 85 -10.52 -18.49 5.51
CA ARG A 85 -9.32 -17.86 6.09
C ARG A 85 -9.43 -17.59 7.59
N SER A 86 -10.64 -17.37 8.10
CA SER A 86 -10.85 -17.01 9.51
C SER A 86 -12.11 -17.68 10.09
N PRO A 87 -12.16 -19.03 10.11
CA PRO A 87 -13.32 -19.79 10.57
C PRO A 87 -13.66 -19.54 12.05
N GLU A 88 -12.70 -19.14 12.87
CA GLU A 88 -12.91 -18.76 14.27
C GLU A 88 -13.75 -17.49 14.43
N TYR A 89 -13.70 -16.58 13.44
CA TYR A 89 -14.47 -15.35 13.44
C TYR A 89 -15.80 -15.50 12.71
N TYR A 90 -15.78 -16.10 11.51
CA TYR A 90 -16.97 -16.24 10.67
C TYR A 90 -17.78 -17.51 10.95
N GLY A 91 -17.24 -18.50 11.67
CA GLY A 91 -17.81 -19.84 11.76
C GLY A 91 -17.51 -20.67 10.51
N THR A 92 -18.16 -21.82 10.36
CA THR A 92 -17.91 -22.77 9.26
C THR A 92 -19.19 -23.20 8.54
N GLY A 93 -19.03 -23.72 7.31
CA GLY A 93 -20.12 -24.29 6.51
C GLY A 93 -20.99 -23.26 5.79
N GLU A 94 -21.99 -23.76 5.05
CA GLU A 94 -22.84 -22.97 4.14
C GLU A 94 -23.56 -21.80 4.85
N HIS A 95 -24.02 -22.01 6.08
CA HIS A 95 -24.69 -20.95 6.83
C HIS A 95 -23.76 -19.75 7.13
N ALA A 96 -22.48 -20.00 7.43
CA ALA A 96 -21.49 -18.94 7.61
C ALA A 96 -21.24 -18.17 6.31
N ILE A 97 -21.13 -18.90 5.19
CA ILE A 97 -20.93 -18.34 3.85
C ILE A 97 -22.10 -17.44 3.45
N VAL A 98 -23.34 -17.92 3.56
CA VAL A 98 -24.54 -17.14 3.20
C VAL A 98 -24.66 -15.88 4.05
N ARG A 99 -24.38 -15.97 5.36
CA ARG A 99 -24.41 -14.81 6.26
C ARG A 99 -23.37 -13.77 5.88
N GLU A 100 -22.14 -14.19 5.58
CA GLU A 100 -21.08 -13.29 5.17
C GLU A 100 -21.37 -12.68 3.79
N ALA A 101 -21.87 -13.48 2.84
CA ALA A 101 -22.28 -13.00 1.52
C ALA A 101 -23.39 -11.94 1.61
N GLN A 102 -24.37 -12.11 2.52
CA GLN A 102 -25.39 -11.10 2.78
C GLN A 102 -24.78 -9.81 3.34
N ARG A 103 -23.88 -9.92 4.33
CA ARG A 103 -23.19 -8.75 4.91
C ARG A 103 -22.39 -7.99 3.86
N LEU A 104 -21.65 -8.69 3.00
CA LEU A 104 -20.88 -8.09 1.91
C LEU A 104 -21.78 -7.44 0.88
N ALA A 105 -22.85 -8.12 0.43
CA ALA A 105 -23.81 -7.53 -0.50
C ALA A 105 -24.42 -6.24 0.07
N ASP A 106 -24.86 -6.22 1.32
CA ASP A 106 -25.44 -5.02 1.93
C ASP A 106 -24.42 -3.87 2.07
N LEU A 107 -23.19 -4.20 2.44
CA LEU A 107 -22.10 -3.23 2.51
C LEU A 107 -21.79 -2.64 1.13
N TRP A 108 -21.56 -3.48 0.14
CA TRP A 108 -21.14 -3.06 -1.21
C TRP A 108 -22.23 -2.33 -1.97
N ASN A 109 -23.50 -2.71 -1.77
CA ASN A 109 -24.64 -1.96 -2.29
C ASN A 109 -24.74 -0.52 -1.75
N GLY A 110 -24.14 -0.24 -0.59
CA GLY A 110 -24.07 1.10 -0.02
C GLY A 110 -22.92 1.96 -0.54
N MET A 111 -22.13 1.47 -1.50
CA MET A 111 -20.90 2.16 -1.96
C MET A 111 -20.91 2.36 -3.48
N TRP A 112 -20.78 3.61 -3.92
CA TRP A 112 -20.73 3.92 -5.35
C TRP A 112 -19.54 3.25 -6.06
N LEU A 113 -18.44 2.98 -5.34
CA LEU A 113 -17.25 2.34 -5.90
C LEU A 113 -17.49 0.93 -6.50
N HIS A 114 -18.60 0.27 -6.16
CA HIS A 114 -19.00 -1.04 -6.74
C HIS A 114 -20.10 -0.93 -7.80
N HIS A 115 -20.51 0.29 -8.11
CA HIS A 115 -21.69 0.61 -8.88
C HIS A 115 -21.44 1.82 -9.79
N ILE A 116 -20.26 1.89 -10.42
CA ILE A 116 -19.88 3.00 -11.29
C ILE A 116 -20.62 2.92 -12.64
N THR A 117 -20.79 4.07 -13.31
CA THR A 117 -21.42 4.14 -14.64
C THR A 117 -20.39 3.92 -15.76
N GLN A 118 -20.86 3.83 -17.02
CA GLN A 118 -19.94 3.76 -18.16
C GLN A 118 -19.12 5.06 -18.29
N ASP A 119 -19.70 6.24 -18.04
CA ASP A 119 -18.95 7.51 -18.06
C ASP A 119 -17.81 7.53 -17.02
N ASP A 120 -18.02 6.88 -15.86
CA ASP A 120 -17.00 6.75 -14.81
C ASP A 120 -15.89 5.81 -15.27
N VAL A 121 -16.23 4.70 -15.93
CA VAL A 121 -15.25 3.78 -16.54
C VAL A 121 -14.44 4.49 -17.62
N ASP A 122 -15.10 5.24 -18.51
CA ASP A 122 -14.42 5.95 -19.58
C ASP A 122 -13.44 6.99 -19.03
N ALA A 123 -13.83 7.70 -17.95
CA ALA A 123 -12.92 8.59 -17.23
C ALA A 123 -11.69 7.85 -16.65
N LEU A 124 -11.88 6.65 -16.10
CA LEU A 124 -10.79 5.82 -15.58
C LEU A 124 -9.89 5.28 -16.70
N VAL A 125 -10.44 4.86 -17.84
CA VAL A 125 -9.66 4.44 -19.02
C VAL A 125 -8.81 5.60 -19.53
N ASN A 126 -9.40 6.79 -19.68
CA ASN A 126 -8.70 8.00 -20.13
C ASN A 126 -7.58 8.39 -19.16
N ALA A 127 -7.75 8.16 -17.87
CA ALA A 127 -6.72 8.36 -16.85
C ALA A 127 -5.74 7.18 -16.69
N SER A 128 -5.81 6.16 -17.57
CA SER A 128 -4.96 4.96 -17.54
C SER A 128 -5.00 4.21 -16.20
N ARG A 129 -6.19 4.10 -15.60
CA ARG A 129 -6.42 3.52 -14.26
C ARG A 129 -6.96 2.09 -14.27
N LEU A 130 -7.29 1.56 -15.43
CA LEU A 130 -7.84 0.20 -15.61
C LEU A 130 -6.86 -0.69 -16.38
N MET A 131 -5.60 -0.75 -15.92
CA MET A 131 -4.53 -1.49 -16.61
C MET A 131 -4.82 -3.00 -16.69
N ASP A 132 -5.50 -3.57 -15.70
CA ASP A 132 -5.93 -4.98 -15.71
C ASP A 132 -6.79 -5.35 -16.93
N PHE A 133 -7.44 -4.37 -17.56
CA PHE A 133 -8.24 -4.55 -18.77
C PHE A 133 -7.53 -4.05 -20.03
N THR A 134 -6.79 -2.95 -19.90
CA THR A 134 -6.27 -2.18 -21.04
C THR A 134 -4.83 -2.56 -21.41
N HIS A 135 -4.16 -3.36 -20.57
CA HIS A 135 -2.78 -3.77 -20.72
C HIS A 135 -2.61 -5.27 -20.41
N THR A 136 -1.53 -5.85 -20.93
CA THR A 136 -1.02 -7.16 -20.53
C THR A 136 0.30 -6.98 -19.81
N TRP A 137 0.56 -7.80 -18.80
CA TRP A 137 1.81 -7.77 -18.05
C TRP A 137 2.64 -9.04 -18.30
N SER A 138 3.94 -8.87 -18.53
CA SER A 138 4.92 -9.95 -18.47
C SER A 138 6.17 -9.49 -17.71
N ARG A 139 7.01 -10.44 -17.24
CA ARG A 139 8.27 -10.10 -16.58
C ARG A 139 9.25 -9.42 -17.54
N GLU A 140 9.25 -9.82 -18.81
CA GLU A 140 10.18 -9.32 -19.83
C GLU A 140 9.81 -7.92 -20.33
N THR A 141 8.51 -7.64 -20.51
CA THR A 141 8.04 -6.40 -21.13
C THR A 141 7.38 -5.43 -20.17
N GLY A 142 7.08 -5.88 -18.94
CA GLY A 142 6.23 -5.13 -18.03
C GLY A 142 4.82 -4.97 -18.59
N TRP A 143 4.16 -3.87 -18.22
CA TRP A 143 2.83 -3.51 -18.71
C TRP A 143 2.90 -3.00 -20.15
N VAL A 144 2.25 -3.70 -21.07
CA VAL A 144 2.14 -3.34 -22.49
C VAL A 144 0.68 -3.11 -22.81
N LYS A 145 0.36 -1.98 -23.46
CA LYS A 145 -1.01 -1.65 -23.85
C LYS A 145 -1.55 -2.69 -24.84
N THR A 146 -2.77 -3.16 -24.61
CA THR A 146 -3.44 -4.10 -25.50
C THR A 146 -3.74 -3.44 -26.84
N ASP A 147 -3.46 -4.17 -27.93
CA ASP A 147 -3.76 -3.79 -29.31
C ASP A 147 -4.64 -4.87 -29.97
N PRO A 148 -5.89 -4.57 -30.37
CA PRO A 148 -6.54 -3.26 -30.32
C PRO A 148 -6.89 -2.79 -28.90
N PRO A 149 -6.99 -1.47 -28.65
CA PRO A 149 -7.38 -0.93 -27.35
C PRO A 149 -8.73 -1.50 -26.88
N VAL A 150 -8.77 -1.91 -25.62
CA VAL A 150 -9.98 -2.41 -24.96
C VAL A 150 -10.58 -1.31 -24.11
N THR A 151 -11.89 -1.09 -24.21
CA THR A 151 -12.67 -0.30 -23.24
C THR A 151 -13.58 -1.25 -22.49
N PRO A 152 -13.34 -1.54 -21.20
CA PRO A 152 -14.21 -2.41 -20.44
C PRO A 152 -15.58 -1.75 -20.22
N THR A 153 -16.58 -2.58 -19.98
CA THR A 153 -17.92 -2.11 -19.60
C THR A 153 -17.99 -1.81 -18.10
N ALA A 154 -18.92 -0.94 -17.71
CA ALA A 154 -19.28 -0.72 -16.30
C ALA A 154 -19.57 -2.03 -15.55
N ALA A 155 -20.26 -2.98 -16.18
CA ALA A 155 -20.54 -4.28 -15.56
C ALA A 155 -19.26 -5.08 -15.27
N GLN A 156 -18.30 -5.11 -16.21
CA GLN A 156 -17.02 -5.79 -16.01
C GLN A 156 -16.18 -5.13 -14.91
N VAL A 157 -16.14 -3.80 -14.86
CA VAL A 157 -15.37 -3.08 -13.84
C VAL A 157 -16.04 -3.18 -12.47
N ASN A 158 -17.36 -3.12 -12.40
CA ASN A 158 -18.11 -3.33 -11.16
C ASN A 158 -17.87 -4.75 -10.62
N GLU A 159 -17.90 -5.79 -11.46
CA GLU A 159 -17.55 -7.15 -11.03
C GLU A 159 -16.09 -7.27 -10.57
N TRP A 160 -15.16 -6.68 -11.32
CA TRP A 160 -13.73 -6.63 -10.96
C TRP A 160 -13.52 -5.92 -9.61
N SER A 161 -14.27 -4.86 -9.31
CA SER A 161 -14.15 -4.11 -8.05
C SER A 161 -14.46 -4.95 -6.81
N LEU A 162 -15.19 -6.07 -6.97
CA LEU A 162 -15.52 -7.01 -5.90
C LEU A 162 -14.37 -8.00 -5.64
N ARG A 163 -13.34 -8.03 -6.51
CA ARG A 163 -12.21 -8.94 -6.44
C ARG A 163 -10.91 -8.16 -6.13
N GLY A 164 -10.01 -8.81 -5.39
CA GLY A 164 -8.65 -8.28 -5.16
C GLY A 164 -8.60 -6.91 -4.44
N LEU A 165 -7.75 -6.02 -4.95
CA LEU A 165 -7.50 -4.67 -4.39
C LEU A 165 -8.53 -3.62 -4.84
N GLY A 166 -9.30 -3.89 -5.90
CA GLY A 166 -10.37 -3.01 -6.41
C GLY A 166 -9.91 -1.57 -6.71
N HIS A 167 -10.79 -0.60 -6.47
CA HIS A 167 -10.46 0.81 -6.68
C HIS A 167 -9.65 1.43 -5.52
N ASP A 168 -8.66 2.26 -5.86
CA ASP A 168 -7.93 3.09 -4.90
C ASP A 168 -8.44 4.54 -4.83
N SER A 169 -7.80 5.38 -4.01
CA SER A 169 -8.17 6.79 -3.85
C SER A 169 -7.94 7.63 -5.10
N ILE A 170 -7.01 7.23 -5.98
CA ILE A 170 -6.79 7.92 -7.26
C ILE A 170 -7.99 7.67 -8.18
N ASN A 171 -8.49 6.43 -8.22
CA ASN A 171 -9.70 6.11 -8.97
C ASN A 171 -10.90 6.93 -8.48
N ALA A 172 -11.07 7.04 -7.15
CA ALA A 172 -12.10 7.89 -6.56
C ALA A 172 -11.97 9.35 -7.03
N SER A 173 -10.76 9.93 -6.94
CA SER A 173 -10.50 11.31 -7.35
C SER A 173 -10.80 11.55 -8.84
N VAL A 174 -10.41 10.63 -9.73
CA VAL A 174 -10.69 10.70 -11.17
C VAL A 174 -12.20 10.70 -11.43
N VAL A 175 -12.93 9.77 -10.83
CA VAL A 175 -14.37 9.62 -11.06
C VAL A 175 -15.15 10.80 -10.47
N ILE A 176 -14.80 11.26 -9.26
CA ILE A 176 -15.42 12.44 -8.63
C ILE A 176 -15.21 13.68 -9.48
N ARG A 177 -13.98 13.94 -9.94
CA ARG A 177 -13.68 15.08 -10.81
C ARG A 177 -14.50 15.02 -12.10
N ALA A 178 -14.51 13.86 -12.76
CA ALA A 178 -15.27 13.68 -14.00
C ALA A 178 -16.78 13.87 -13.77
N ARG A 179 -17.32 13.42 -12.63
CA ARG A 179 -18.72 13.62 -12.28
C ARG A 179 -19.05 15.10 -12.04
N CYS A 180 -18.21 15.81 -11.29
CA CYS A 180 -18.35 17.26 -11.08
C CYS A 180 -18.31 18.03 -12.40
N GLU A 181 -17.39 17.68 -13.31
CA GLU A 181 -17.28 18.28 -14.64
C GLU A 181 -18.57 18.09 -15.46
N ARG A 182 -19.11 16.86 -15.50
CA ARG A 182 -20.39 16.59 -16.17
C ARG A 182 -21.57 17.34 -15.56
N GLU A 183 -21.53 17.59 -14.25
CA GLU A 183 -22.53 18.37 -13.52
C GLU A 183 -22.31 19.89 -13.63
N GLY A 184 -21.22 20.34 -14.25
CA GLY A 184 -20.88 21.76 -14.41
C GLY A 184 -20.49 22.47 -13.11
N VAL A 185 -19.95 21.73 -12.13
CA VAL A 185 -19.53 22.27 -10.84
C VAL A 185 -18.03 22.06 -10.61
N ASP A 186 -17.40 22.97 -9.87
CA ASP A 186 -16.01 22.78 -9.47
C ASP A 186 -15.89 21.63 -8.46
N HIS A 187 -14.82 20.85 -8.57
CA HIS A 187 -14.53 19.74 -7.66
C HIS A 187 -13.64 20.16 -6.48
N THR A 188 -13.05 21.35 -6.54
CA THR A 188 -12.16 21.90 -5.51
C THR A 188 -12.86 22.93 -4.63
N CYS A 189 -12.42 23.01 -3.38
CA CYS A 189 -12.91 23.98 -2.42
C CYS A 189 -12.54 25.39 -2.89
N PRO A 190 -13.49 26.34 -3.01
CA PRO A 190 -13.19 27.68 -3.52
C PRO A 190 -12.31 28.51 -2.58
N ARG A 191 -12.18 28.11 -1.31
CA ARG A 191 -11.39 28.83 -0.31
C ARG A 191 -9.93 28.40 -0.26
N CYS A 192 -9.67 27.10 -0.38
CA CYS A 192 -8.31 26.55 -0.31
C CYS A 192 -7.82 25.97 -1.64
N GLU A 193 -8.64 26.06 -2.70
CA GLU A 193 -8.30 25.67 -4.08
C GLU A 193 -7.78 24.22 -4.18
N GLY A 194 -8.38 23.29 -3.43
CA GLY A 194 -7.99 21.87 -3.46
C GLY A 194 -6.94 21.46 -2.43
N HIS A 195 -6.39 22.39 -1.65
CA HIS A 195 -5.22 22.09 -0.82
C HIS A 195 -5.52 21.71 0.63
N ALA A 196 -6.80 21.69 1.02
CA ALA A 196 -7.29 21.40 2.38
C ALA A 196 -6.68 22.28 3.51
N SER A 197 -5.92 23.32 3.13
CA SER A 197 -5.16 24.16 4.04
C SER A 197 -5.05 25.58 3.49
N ILE A 198 -4.93 26.54 4.41
CA ILE A 198 -4.78 27.97 4.14
C ILE A 198 -3.38 28.41 4.55
N GLU A 199 -2.73 29.18 3.68
CA GLU A 199 -1.43 29.75 3.99
C GLU A 199 -1.52 30.72 5.18
N VAL A 200 -0.60 30.60 6.13
CA VAL A 200 -0.48 31.52 7.26
C VAL A 200 0.26 32.80 6.86
N TYR A 201 1.12 32.71 5.83
CA TYR A 201 1.81 33.84 5.23
C TYR A 201 1.94 33.61 3.72
N PRO A 202 1.98 34.68 2.90
CA PRO A 202 2.08 34.55 1.45
C PRO A 202 3.33 33.74 1.02
N GLY A 203 3.12 32.71 0.20
CA GLY A 203 4.21 31.88 -0.33
C GLY A 203 4.62 30.72 0.59
N GLN A 204 3.88 30.48 1.68
CA GLN A 204 4.14 29.35 2.59
C GLN A 204 4.16 28.00 1.87
N ARG A 205 3.28 27.80 0.89
CA ARG A 205 3.22 26.55 0.14
C ARG A 205 4.44 26.38 -0.77
N ALA A 206 4.88 27.46 -1.42
CA ALA A 206 6.11 27.43 -2.21
C ALA A 206 7.34 27.14 -1.32
N ASP A 207 7.41 27.72 -0.11
CA ASP A 207 8.45 27.38 0.87
C ASP A 207 8.37 25.89 1.27
N ALA A 208 7.16 25.34 1.43
CA ALA A 208 6.95 23.94 1.80
C ALA A 208 7.31 22.97 0.67
N GLU A 209 6.98 23.32 -0.58
CA GLU A 209 7.35 22.55 -1.78
C GLU A 209 8.86 22.60 -2.05
N ALA A 210 9.52 23.71 -1.72
CA ALA A 210 10.98 23.86 -1.84
C ALA A 210 11.76 23.33 -0.63
N TRP A 211 11.08 22.81 0.40
CA TRP A 211 11.75 22.27 1.58
C TRP A 211 12.43 20.94 1.23
N GLU A 212 13.72 20.87 1.53
CA GLU A 212 14.53 19.67 1.33
C GLU A 212 14.87 19.03 2.68
N PRO A 213 14.73 17.70 2.80
CA PRO A 213 15.14 16.99 4.01
C PRO A 213 16.65 17.10 4.20
N THR A 214 17.07 17.22 5.46
CA THR A 214 18.48 17.17 5.83
C THR A 214 18.82 15.78 6.36
N ALA A 215 19.78 15.10 5.74
CA ALA A 215 20.27 13.80 6.23
C ALA A 215 20.90 13.92 7.63
N PRO A 216 20.90 12.83 8.43
CA PRO A 216 21.72 12.78 9.64
C PRO A 216 23.21 13.01 9.28
N PRO A 217 24.01 13.53 10.24
CA PRO A 217 25.43 13.77 9.99
C PRO A 217 26.14 12.49 9.60
N THR A 218 27.08 12.60 8.65
CA THR A 218 27.93 11.47 8.24
C THR A 218 29.07 11.29 9.25
N GLY A 219 29.40 10.05 9.59
CA GLY A 219 30.55 9.72 10.43
C GLY A 219 30.98 8.26 10.29
N ASP A 220 31.91 7.83 11.14
CA ASP A 220 32.56 6.52 10.98
C ASP A 220 31.74 5.33 11.50
N GLY A 221 30.74 5.57 12.35
CA GLY A 221 29.87 4.56 12.93
C GLY A 221 28.90 3.95 11.92
N TRP A 222 28.29 2.83 12.33
CA TRP A 222 27.39 2.01 11.54
C TRP A 222 26.06 1.88 12.27
N GLN A 223 24.97 2.18 11.59
CA GLN A 223 23.63 2.14 12.19
C GLN A 223 22.62 1.66 11.15
N LEU A 224 21.71 0.77 11.56
CA LEU A 224 20.58 0.33 10.73
C LEU A 224 19.38 1.27 10.95
N TRP A 225 18.76 1.67 9.85
CA TRP A 225 17.63 2.58 9.75
C TRP A 225 16.47 1.94 9.00
N GLU A 226 15.28 2.49 9.24
CA GLU A 226 14.08 2.17 8.48
C GLU A 226 13.70 3.30 7.54
N THR A 227 13.27 2.96 6.32
CA THR A 227 13.02 3.98 5.28
C THR A 227 11.54 4.19 4.96
N VAL A 228 10.65 3.30 5.40
CA VAL A 228 9.20 3.36 5.12
C VAL A 228 8.37 4.05 6.22
N SER A 229 8.88 4.18 7.44
CA SER A 229 8.21 4.89 8.55
C SER A 229 8.94 6.17 8.92
N GLU A 230 9.17 7.02 7.91
CA GLU A 230 9.64 8.40 8.07
C GLU A 230 11.15 8.55 8.46
N GLY A 231 11.96 7.49 8.42
CA GLY A 231 13.42 7.61 8.55
C GLY A 231 13.90 7.66 10.00
N SER A 232 13.97 6.50 10.66
CA SER A 232 14.40 6.39 12.07
C SER A 232 15.52 5.35 12.27
N PRO A 233 16.43 5.54 13.25
CA PRO A 233 17.39 4.51 13.61
C PRO A 233 16.69 3.40 14.39
N ILE A 234 16.92 2.15 14.00
CA ILE A 234 16.37 0.98 14.67
C ILE A 234 17.40 0.23 15.51
N THR A 235 18.65 0.69 15.49
CA THR A 235 19.78 0.14 16.24
C THR A 235 20.64 1.25 16.84
N PRO A 236 21.41 1.00 17.92
CA PRO A 236 22.49 1.87 18.35
C PRO A 236 23.56 2.05 17.27
N VAL A 237 24.48 2.98 17.49
CA VAL A 237 25.64 3.14 16.60
C VAL A 237 26.74 2.15 16.98
N PHE A 238 27.31 1.48 15.99
CA PHE A 238 28.41 0.54 16.15
C PHE A 238 29.69 1.07 15.49
N THR A 239 30.84 0.77 16.07
CA THR A 239 32.15 1.19 15.53
C THR A 239 32.61 0.33 14.35
N SER A 240 31.96 -0.81 14.10
CA SER A 240 32.31 -1.72 13.01
C SER A 240 31.08 -2.33 12.34
N PRO A 241 31.18 -2.69 11.05
CA PRO A 241 30.10 -3.35 10.32
C PRO A 241 29.73 -4.71 10.92
N ASP A 242 30.73 -5.48 11.40
CA ASP A 242 30.49 -6.80 12.00
C ASP A 242 29.73 -6.70 13.33
N ALA A 243 29.96 -5.65 14.13
CA ALA A 243 29.22 -5.44 15.37
C ALA A 243 27.75 -5.12 15.09
N LEU A 244 27.47 -4.35 14.04
CA LEU A 244 26.10 -4.13 13.58
C LEU A 244 25.45 -5.44 13.08
N ALA A 245 26.15 -6.21 12.24
CA ALA A 245 25.63 -7.48 11.74
C ALA A 245 25.29 -8.46 12.87
N ARG A 246 26.13 -8.55 13.91
CA ARG A 246 25.86 -9.39 15.08
C ARG A 246 24.61 -8.94 15.82
N HIS A 247 24.47 -7.63 16.04
CA HIS A 247 23.28 -7.09 16.68
C HIS A 247 21.99 -7.39 15.88
N MET A 248 22.06 -7.30 14.55
CA MET A 248 20.93 -7.63 13.68
C MET A 248 20.52 -9.11 13.82
N THR A 249 21.49 -10.02 13.91
CA THR A 249 21.22 -11.44 14.15
C THR A 249 20.64 -11.67 15.54
N ASP A 250 21.31 -11.18 16.58
CA ASP A 250 20.97 -11.48 17.97
C ASP A 250 19.67 -10.84 18.44
N GLN A 251 19.35 -9.64 17.95
CA GLN A 251 18.26 -8.82 18.49
C GLN A 251 17.12 -8.58 17.50
N LEU A 252 17.38 -8.66 16.19
CA LEU A 252 16.39 -8.36 15.15
C LEU A 252 15.96 -9.58 14.32
N GLY A 253 16.59 -10.74 14.55
CA GLY A 253 16.24 -12.01 13.94
C GLY A 253 16.65 -12.12 12.47
N PHE A 254 17.75 -11.47 12.06
CA PHE A 254 18.34 -11.67 10.74
C PHE A 254 19.21 -12.93 10.73
N THR A 255 19.23 -13.68 9.62
CA THR A 255 20.32 -14.64 9.40
C THR A 255 21.66 -13.89 9.31
N TRP A 256 22.75 -14.55 9.71
CA TRP A 256 24.08 -13.94 9.71
C TRP A 256 24.52 -13.47 8.31
N SER A 257 24.25 -14.32 7.31
CA SER A 257 24.45 -14.07 5.88
C SER A 257 23.67 -12.83 5.42
N ALA A 258 22.36 -12.74 5.70
CA ALA A 258 21.52 -11.60 5.32
C ALA A 258 21.96 -10.32 6.01
N ALA A 259 22.33 -10.39 7.30
CA ALA A 259 22.83 -9.24 8.05
C ALA A 259 24.12 -8.67 7.43
N ARG A 260 25.12 -9.51 7.13
CA ARG A 260 26.37 -9.07 6.49
C ARG A 260 26.13 -8.52 5.09
N GLN A 261 25.25 -9.17 4.32
CA GLN A 261 24.94 -8.73 2.97
C GLN A 261 24.28 -7.35 2.99
N LEU A 262 23.31 -7.11 3.89
CA LEU A 262 22.71 -5.79 4.05
C LEU A 262 23.72 -4.72 4.50
N VAL A 263 24.61 -5.05 5.44
CA VAL A 263 25.68 -4.13 5.87
C VAL A 263 26.63 -3.77 4.73
N LYS A 264 26.89 -4.71 3.82
CA LYS A 264 27.72 -4.50 2.63
C LYS A 264 27.01 -3.69 1.56
N ASP A 265 25.76 -4.03 1.26
CA ASP A 265 24.98 -3.43 0.17
C ASP A 265 24.38 -2.08 0.55
N GLY A 266 24.23 -1.82 1.85
CA GLY A 266 23.74 -0.56 2.40
C GLY A 266 22.22 -0.43 2.38
N PHE A 267 21.49 -1.28 1.65
CA PHE A 267 20.05 -1.13 1.47
C PHE A 267 19.34 -2.46 1.12
N THR A 268 18.07 -2.58 1.53
CA THR A 268 17.14 -3.63 1.07
C THR A 268 15.72 -3.07 0.91
N LEU A 269 15.02 -3.51 -0.13
CA LEU A 269 13.63 -3.12 -0.42
C LEU A 269 12.62 -3.77 0.54
N GLY A 270 13.00 -4.84 1.23
CA GLY A 270 12.20 -5.53 2.25
C GLY A 270 10.80 -5.94 1.77
N THR A 271 10.73 -7.05 1.05
CA THR A 271 9.50 -7.67 0.52
C THR A 271 9.08 -8.84 1.41
N PHE A 272 7.79 -9.16 1.46
CA PHE A 272 7.33 -10.40 2.10
C PHE A 272 7.04 -11.45 1.02
N ILE A 273 7.54 -12.67 1.20
CA ILE A 273 7.32 -13.79 0.30
C ILE A 273 6.52 -14.86 1.06
N GLY A 274 5.36 -15.22 0.52
CA GLY A 274 4.58 -16.34 1.04
C GLY A 274 5.07 -17.64 0.45
N VAL A 275 5.42 -18.61 1.29
CA VAL A 275 5.78 -19.99 0.89
C VAL A 275 4.94 -20.94 1.73
N GLY A 276 3.99 -21.63 1.11
CA GLY A 276 3.02 -22.47 1.82
C GLY A 276 2.21 -21.66 2.85
N ALA A 277 2.23 -22.10 4.11
CA ALA A 277 1.59 -21.40 5.24
C ALA A 277 2.49 -20.36 5.92
N SER A 278 3.74 -20.22 5.47
CA SER A 278 4.76 -19.36 6.07
C SER A 278 4.93 -18.05 5.31
N LEU A 279 5.19 -16.96 6.04
CA LEU A 279 5.51 -15.65 5.48
C LEU A 279 6.96 -15.31 5.82
N LEU A 280 7.82 -15.30 4.80
CA LEU A 280 9.24 -14.94 4.91
C LEU A 280 9.44 -13.44 4.68
N ASP A 281 10.35 -12.83 5.45
CA ASP A 281 10.79 -11.46 5.23
C ASP A 281 12.05 -11.50 4.36
N SER A 282 11.94 -11.09 3.10
CA SER A 282 13.03 -11.18 2.13
C SER A 282 14.28 -10.38 2.53
N ALA A 283 14.19 -9.48 3.52
CA ALA A 283 15.34 -8.79 4.08
C ALA A 283 16.05 -9.61 5.17
N LYS A 284 15.32 -10.42 5.93
CA LYS A 284 15.86 -11.20 7.06
C LYS A 284 16.26 -12.62 6.66
N ASP A 285 15.54 -13.15 5.68
CA ASP A 285 15.59 -14.54 5.21
C ASP A 285 16.12 -14.60 3.77
N ALA A 286 16.93 -13.62 3.34
CA ALA A 286 17.35 -13.46 1.95
C ALA A 286 18.07 -14.70 1.39
N ASP A 287 18.83 -15.37 2.24
CA ASP A 287 19.51 -16.62 1.94
C ASP A 287 18.55 -17.82 1.87
N VAL A 288 17.56 -17.88 2.76
CA VAL A 288 16.48 -18.89 2.69
C VAL A 288 15.68 -18.69 1.38
N VAL A 289 15.34 -17.46 1.04
CA VAL A 289 14.66 -17.11 -0.22
C VAL A 289 15.52 -17.47 -1.43
N ALA A 290 16.83 -17.24 -1.39
CA ALA A 290 17.73 -17.59 -2.48
C ALA A 290 17.94 -19.11 -2.63
N ALA A 291 17.87 -19.86 -1.52
CA ALA A 291 17.95 -21.31 -1.51
C ALA A 291 16.68 -21.98 -2.08
N LEU A 292 15.53 -21.32 -2.01
CA LEU A 292 14.26 -21.75 -2.61
C LEU A 292 14.22 -21.47 -4.13
N GLY A 293 15.26 -21.84 -4.88
CA GLY A 293 15.53 -21.46 -6.28
C GLY A 293 14.37 -21.46 -7.30
N ASP A 294 14.63 -20.87 -8.47
CA ASP A 294 13.74 -20.46 -9.59
C ASP A 294 12.96 -21.59 -10.33
N ASP A 295 12.74 -22.71 -9.68
CA ASP A 295 12.03 -23.85 -10.25
C ASP A 295 10.59 -23.74 -9.76
N GLY A 296 9.63 -23.56 -10.67
CA GLY A 296 8.21 -23.36 -10.34
C GLY A 296 7.48 -24.54 -9.67
N GLU A 297 8.13 -25.23 -8.73
CA GLU A 297 7.59 -26.27 -7.88
C GLU A 297 7.03 -25.70 -6.57
N VAL A 298 6.00 -26.38 -6.05
CA VAL A 298 5.35 -26.03 -4.79
C VAL A 298 6.21 -26.58 -3.66
N PHE A 299 6.95 -25.71 -2.97
CA PHE A 299 7.76 -26.06 -1.81
C PHE A 299 6.91 -26.54 -0.63
N THR A 300 7.36 -27.60 0.04
CA THR A 300 6.75 -28.15 1.25
C THR A 300 7.42 -27.62 2.53
N ASP A 301 6.78 -27.79 3.69
CA ASP A 301 7.35 -27.34 4.98
C ASP A 301 8.70 -28.03 5.31
N ASP A 302 8.94 -29.23 4.76
CA ASP A 302 10.18 -29.99 4.94
C ASP A 302 11.34 -29.37 4.12
N ASP A 303 11.06 -28.81 2.94
CA ASP A 303 12.05 -28.10 2.12
C ASP A 303 12.51 -26.80 2.80
N LEU A 304 11.56 -26.12 3.47
CA LEU A 304 11.83 -24.91 4.26
C LEU A 304 12.75 -25.22 5.45
N ALA A 305 12.50 -26.32 6.15
CA ALA A 305 13.30 -26.75 7.29
C ALA A 305 14.74 -27.12 6.89
N ALA A 306 14.92 -27.73 5.72
CA ALA A 306 16.24 -28.04 5.18
C ALA A 306 17.02 -26.75 4.81
N ALA A 307 16.39 -25.81 4.11
CA ALA A 307 17.00 -24.54 3.72
C ALA A 307 17.42 -23.68 4.94
N VAL A 308 16.59 -23.63 5.98
CA VAL A 308 16.92 -22.95 7.25
C VAL A 308 18.10 -23.61 7.95
N SER A 309 18.19 -24.94 7.93
CA SER A 309 19.30 -25.68 8.54
C SER A 309 20.62 -25.49 7.79
N GLU A 310 20.61 -25.40 6.46
CA GLU A 310 21.81 -25.13 5.66
C GLU A 310 22.28 -23.68 5.81
N ALA A 311 21.35 -22.72 5.80
CA ALA A 311 21.62 -21.30 6.06
C ALA A 311 22.26 -21.05 7.44
N ALA A 312 21.79 -21.77 8.47
CA ALA A 312 22.33 -21.67 9.83
C ALA A 312 23.75 -22.25 10.00
N LEU A 313 24.20 -23.09 9.06
CA LEU A 313 25.50 -23.78 9.11
C LEU A 313 26.59 -23.11 8.23
N GLY A 314 26.25 -22.02 7.54
CA GLY A 314 27.18 -21.23 6.73
C GLY A 314 28.25 -20.50 7.57
N GLU A 315 29.37 -21.18 7.78
CA GLU A 315 30.67 -20.70 8.28
C GLU A 315 30.64 -19.68 9.43
N GLN A 316 30.48 -20.18 10.66
CA GLN A 316 31.07 -19.53 11.82
C GLN A 316 32.58 -19.78 11.83
N PRO A 317 33.45 -18.76 11.98
CA PRO A 317 34.83 -18.98 12.40
C PRO A 317 34.89 -19.46 13.86
#